data_AF-A0A060WS72-F1
#
_entry.id   AF-A0A060WS72-F1
#
_cell.length_a   1.000
_cell.length_b   1.000
_cell.length_c   1.000
_cell.angle_alpha   90.00
_cell.angle_beta   90.00
_cell.angle_gamma   90.00
#
_symmetry.space_group_name_H-M   'P 1'
#
loop_
_entity.id
_entity.type
_entity.pdbx_description
1 polymer ?
#
loop_
_entity_poly.entity_id
_entity_poly.type
_entity_poly.pdbx_seq_one_letter_code
_entity_poly.pdbx_strand_id
1 'polypeptide(L)'
;MLSLSVTFPYQMMGKLFSGMVQSGSWCCFDEFNRINVEVLSVIAAQLQSIKAAMHGHSLRFMFEGRDIRLNASCGFFITINPGCKGRVDLPDNLKSLFRPVSMMVPDFDLIAEIMLFSEGFKSAKSLSRKIVNLYQLASKQLSQQDHYDFGMRAIKSVLVLAGQKRRFAALSCGLTPEDECCVLICALQNSNLPKLVPEDVPLFKSIMEDLFPGVVNPKTIHPQLEIAIAKATEILGFQQWPNQAEKVTQLYSQILARGGVMLIGPTGGGKTTVRLILQHALHLLPSLSEVHRRTNVFMEVLLHLVRHFRSFTENICHLMFLSVFKHAAKLVQM
;
A
#
# COMPACT_ATOMS: atom_id res chain seq x y z
N MET A 1 9.16 -4.84 -11.86
CA MET A 1 8.63 -3.47 -12.04
C MET A 1 9.64 -2.52 -11.44
N LEU A 2 10.08 -1.49 -12.16
CA LEU A 2 11.09 -0.53 -11.71
C LEU A 2 10.45 0.86 -11.65
N SER A 3 10.52 1.53 -10.50
CA SER A 3 10.11 2.93 -10.37
C SER A 3 11.31 3.83 -10.66
N LEU A 4 11.11 4.82 -11.53
CA LEU A 4 12.18 5.73 -11.95
C LEU A 4 12.02 7.06 -11.21
N SER A 5 13.08 7.52 -10.55
CA SER A 5 13.11 8.83 -9.90
C SER A 5 13.40 9.95 -10.91
N VAL A 6 12.99 11.18 -10.59
CA VAL A 6 13.08 12.36 -11.48
C VAL A 6 14.54 12.70 -11.85
N THR A 7 15.49 12.27 -11.02
CA THR A 7 16.94 12.53 -11.14
C THR A 7 17.71 11.46 -11.93
N PHE A 8 17.03 10.52 -12.59
CA PHE A 8 17.71 9.40 -13.26
C PHE A 8 18.49 9.87 -14.52
N PRO A 9 19.84 9.76 -14.54
CA PRO A 9 20.62 10.16 -15.69
C PRO A 9 20.47 9.16 -16.85
N TYR A 10 20.44 9.66 -18.09
CA TYR A 10 20.24 8.85 -19.29
C TYR A 10 21.31 7.74 -19.46
N GLN A 11 22.54 7.96 -18.98
CA GLN A 11 23.60 6.94 -19.07
C GLN A 11 23.29 5.70 -18.22
N MET A 12 22.59 5.88 -17.08
CA MET A 12 22.15 4.75 -16.26
C MET A 12 21.05 3.96 -16.96
N MET A 13 20.16 4.63 -17.69
CA MET A 13 19.13 3.96 -18.48
C MET A 13 19.72 3.13 -19.62
N GLY A 14 20.73 3.67 -20.33
CA GLY A 14 21.47 2.91 -21.33
C GLY A 14 22.13 1.65 -20.76
N LYS A 15 22.79 1.75 -19.60
CA LYS A 15 23.36 0.57 -18.91
C LYS A 15 22.27 -0.45 -18.52
N LEU A 16 21.14 0.02 -18.03
CA LEU A 16 20.01 -0.84 -17.67
C LEU A 16 19.44 -1.57 -18.89
N PHE A 17 19.19 -0.84 -19.99
CA PHE A 17 18.75 -1.43 -21.25
C PHE A 17 19.76 -2.46 -21.77
N SER A 18 21.05 -2.12 -21.78
CA SER A 18 22.11 -3.06 -22.16
C SER A 18 22.09 -4.35 -21.34
N GLY A 19 21.88 -4.25 -20.02
CA GLY A 19 21.75 -5.40 -19.13
C GLY A 19 20.53 -6.25 -19.46
N MET A 20 19.37 -5.63 -19.65
CA MET A 20 18.10 -6.34 -19.93
C MET A 20 18.08 -7.01 -21.31
N VAL A 21 18.66 -6.35 -22.32
CA VAL A 21 18.80 -6.88 -23.67
C VAL A 21 19.68 -8.13 -23.68
N GLN A 22 20.78 -8.11 -22.93
CA GLN A 22 21.69 -9.25 -22.85
C GLN A 22 21.11 -10.40 -22.01
N SER A 23 20.38 -10.07 -20.93
CA SER A 23 19.74 -11.08 -20.08
C SER A 23 18.46 -11.67 -20.67
N GLY A 24 17.81 -10.98 -21.63
CA GLY A 24 16.50 -11.37 -22.15
C GLY A 24 15.35 -11.15 -21.18
N SER A 25 15.51 -10.24 -20.21
CA SER A 25 14.51 -10.00 -19.17
C SER A 25 13.38 -9.08 -19.64
N TRP A 26 12.22 -9.23 -19.00
CA TRP A 26 11.09 -8.34 -19.18
C TRP A 26 11.07 -7.30 -18.08
N CYS A 27 10.93 -6.03 -18.43
CA CYS A 27 10.85 -4.96 -17.47
C CYS A 27 9.64 -4.06 -17.74
N CYS A 28 8.93 -3.77 -16.65
CA CYS A 28 7.88 -2.77 -16.61
C CYS A 28 8.37 -1.57 -15.81
N PHE A 29 8.49 -0.42 -16.47
CA PHE A 29 8.84 0.85 -15.85
C PHE A 29 7.58 1.56 -15.38
N ASP A 30 7.53 1.83 -14.08
CA ASP A 30 6.38 2.47 -13.45
C ASP A 30 6.51 3.99 -13.51
N GLU A 31 5.41 4.68 -13.81
CA GLU A 31 5.30 6.14 -13.82
C GLU A 31 6.34 6.83 -14.73
N PHE A 32 6.50 6.30 -15.94
CA PHE A 32 7.52 6.72 -16.90
C PHE A 32 7.44 8.22 -17.27
N ASN A 33 6.24 8.80 -17.14
CA ASN A 33 5.97 10.21 -17.39
C ASN A 33 6.46 11.18 -16.29
N ARG A 34 7.22 10.70 -15.30
CA ARG A 34 7.92 11.54 -14.31
C ARG A 34 9.34 11.96 -14.73
N ILE A 35 9.86 11.38 -15.81
CA ILE A 35 11.19 11.67 -16.32
C ILE A 35 11.16 12.98 -17.12
N ASN A 36 12.24 13.76 -17.06
CA ASN A 36 12.38 14.97 -17.87
C ASN A 36 12.31 14.62 -19.37
N VAL A 37 11.62 15.46 -20.14
CA VAL A 37 11.40 15.32 -21.59
C VAL A 37 12.72 15.16 -22.36
N GLU A 38 13.76 15.87 -21.96
CA GLU A 38 15.09 15.78 -22.58
C GLU A 38 15.67 14.37 -22.49
N VAL A 39 15.53 13.72 -21.33
CA VAL A 39 15.99 12.36 -21.09
C VAL A 39 15.12 11.35 -21.84
N LEU A 40 13.80 11.59 -21.92
CA LEU A 40 12.87 10.73 -22.67
C LEU A 40 13.22 10.65 -24.17
N SER A 41 13.68 11.76 -24.76
CA SER A 41 14.11 11.79 -26.16
C SER A 41 15.34 10.90 -26.43
N VAL A 42 16.31 10.90 -25.51
CA VAL A 42 17.49 10.01 -25.61
C VAL A 42 17.08 8.55 -25.43
N ILE A 43 16.18 8.27 -24.49
CA ILE A 43 15.63 6.93 -24.29
C ILE A 43 14.88 6.43 -25.52
N ALA A 44 14.14 7.29 -26.22
CA ALA A 44 13.48 6.93 -27.47
C ALA A 44 14.50 6.45 -28.52
N ALA A 45 15.63 7.15 -28.68
CA ALA A 45 16.69 6.72 -29.60
C ALA A 45 17.30 5.36 -29.20
N GLN A 46 17.54 5.13 -27.91
CA GLN A 46 18.03 3.86 -27.38
C GLN A 46 17.07 2.70 -27.67
N LEU A 47 15.78 2.89 -27.36
CA LEU A 47 14.75 1.88 -27.61
C LEU A 47 14.53 1.64 -29.11
N GLN A 48 14.61 2.67 -29.94
CA GLN A 48 14.55 2.54 -31.40
C GLN A 48 15.71 1.69 -31.94
N SER A 49 16.93 1.88 -31.44
CA SER A 49 18.11 1.07 -31.81
C SER A 49 17.89 -0.41 -31.46
N ILE A 50 17.41 -0.70 -30.24
CA ILE A 50 17.10 -2.06 -29.80
C ILE A 50 15.99 -2.67 -30.67
N LYS A 51 14.91 -1.92 -30.90
CA LYS A 51 13.79 -2.35 -31.74
C LYS A 51 14.25 -2.67 -33.16
N ALA A 52 15.10 -1.84 -33.76
CA ALA A 52 15.65 -2.09 -35.09
C ALA A 52 16.49 -3.38 -35.14
N ALA A 53 17.36 -3.59 -34.16
CA ALA A 53 18.17 -4.81 -34.06
C ALA A 53 17.31 -6.08 -33.89
N MET A 54 16.20 -5.98 -33.13
CA MET A 54 15.23 -7.07 -32.98
C MET A 54 14.49 -7.40 -34.29
N HIS A 55 14.03 -6.38 -35.02
CA HIS A 55 13.36 -6.58 -36.32
C HIS A 55 14.32 -7.13 -37.39
N GLY A 56 15.59 -6.74 -37.33
CA GLY A 56 16.64 -7.29 -38.20
C GLY A 56 17.13 -8.68 -37.79
N HIS A 57 16.53 -9.32 -36.78
CA HIS A 57 16.94 -10.63 -36.24
C HIS A 57 18.45 -10.74 -35.95
N SER A 58 19.08 -9.63 -35.53
CA SER A 58 20.52 -9.58 -35.28
C SER A 58 20.88 -10.30 -33.98
N LEU A 59 21.93 -11.12 -33.96
CA LEU A 59 22.39 -11.78 -32.72
C LEU A 59 23.22 -10.84 -31.83
N ARG A 60 23.83 -9.82 -32.45
CA ARG A 60 24.65 -8.80 -31.81
C ARG A 60 24.44 -7.47 -32.54
N PHE A 61 24.55 -6.36 -31.84
CA PHE A 61 24.44 -5.04 -32.43
C PHE A 61 25.20 -4.01 -31.60
N MET A 62 25.56 -2.90 -32.25
CA MET A 62 26.20 -1.76 -31.60
C MET A 62 25.16 -0.94 -30.84
N PHE A 63 25.31 -0.87 -29.52
CA PHE A 63 24.46 -0.09 -28.63
C PHE A 63 25.33 0.82 -27.74
N GLU A 64 25.09 2.13 -27.78
CA GLU A 64 25.84 3.12 -26.97
C GLU A 64 27.38 2.96 -27.11
N GLY A 65 27.85 2.67 -28.33
CA GLY A 65 29.26 2.47 -28.67
C GLY A 65 29.84 1.11 -28.26
N ARG A 66 29.03 0.15 -27.82
CA ARG A 66 29.47 -1.20 -27.44
C ARG A 66 28.75 -2.26 -28.25
N ASP A 67 29.49 -3.26 -28.72
CA ASP A 67 28.89 -4.43 -29.33
C ASP A 67 28.31 -5.36 -28.25
N ILE A 68 26.99 -5.48 -28.21
CA ILE A 68 26.29 -6.27 -27.19
C ILE A 68 25.50 -7.41 -27.84
N ARG A 69 25.38 -8.52 -27.10
CA ARG A 69 24.52 -9.64 -27.50
C ARG A 69 23.05 -9.24 -27.37
N LEU A 70 22.26 -9.52 -28.39
CA LEU A 70 20.80 -9.36 -28.37
C LEU A 70 20.14 -10.68 -27.99
N ASN A 71 19.37 -10.68 -26.91
CA ASN A 71 18.44 -11.76 -26.61
C ASN A 71 17.02 -11.30 -26.99
N ALA A 72 16.45 -11.91 -28.04
CA ALA A 72 15.13 -11.55 -28.57
C ALA A 72 13.98 -11.76 -27.57
N SER A 73 14.21 -12.51 -26.48
CA SER A 73 13.23 -12.68 -25.41
C SER A 73 13.05 -11.42 -24.54
N CYS A 74 13.85 -10.36 -24.68
CA CYS A 74 13.69 -9.15 -23.87
C CYS A 74 12.38 -8.40 -24.17
N GLY A 75 11.82 -7.74 -23.15
CA GLY A 75 10.57 -6.99 -23.27
C GLY A 75 10.55 -5.71 -22.45
N PHE A 76 10.03 -4.63 -23.04
CA PHE A 76 9.94 -3.31 -22.41
C PHE A 76 8.48 -2.86 -22.31
N PHE A 77 8.05 -2.55 -21.10
CA PHE A 77 6.70 -2.07 -20.81
C PHE A 77 6.81 -0.79 -19.99
N ILE A 78 5.88 0.13 -20.19
CA ILE A 78 5.81 1.38 -19.45
C ILE A 78 4.39 1.55 -18.91
N THR A 79 4.26 2.11 -17.71
CA THR A 79 2.99 2.62 -17.20
C THR A 79 3.02 4.15 -17.21
N ILE A 80 1.87 4.73 -17.53
CA ILE A 80 1.65 6.17 -17.60
C ILE A 80 0.29 6.39 -16.94
N ASN A 81 0.22 7.25 -15.92
CA ASN A 81 -1.08 7.76 -15.48
C ASN A 81 -1.21 9.20 -15.99
N PRO A 82 -2.10 9.46 -16.96
CA PRO A 82 -2.35 10.81 -17.46
C PRO A 82 -3.08 11.67 -16.41
N GLY A 83 -2.89 12.98 -16.46
CA GLY A 83 -3.68 13.93 -15.65
C GLY A 83 -3.25 14.13 -14.19
N CYS A 84 -2.19 13.49 -13.70
CA CYS A 84 -1.66 13.75 -12.37
C CYS A 84 -0.61 14.90 -12.38
N LYS A 85 -0.60 15.75 -11.36
CA LYS A 85 0.35 16.88 -11.22
C LYS A 85 1.81 16.43 -11.29
N GLY A 86 2.64 17.21 -11.99
CA GLY A 86 4.08 16.96 -12.12
C GLY A 86 4.46 15.85 -13.11
N ARG A 87 3.56 15.52 -14.04
CA ARG A 87 3.80 14.52 -15.09
C ARG A 87 3.75 15.19 -16.46
N VAL A 88 4.65 14.78 -17.34
CA VAL A 88 4.75 15.31 -18.69
C VAL A 88 4.23 14.30 -19.69
N ASP A 89 3.52 14.76 -20.72
CA ASP A 89 3.13 13.87 -21.80
C ASP A 89 4.37 13.31 -22.51
N LEU A 90 4.27 12.06 -22.96
CA LEU A 90 5.37 11.43 -23.67
C LEU A 90 5.57 12.11 -25.03
N PRO A 91 6.83 12.31 -25.46
CA PRO A 91 7.17 12.70 -26.82
C PRO A 91 6.60 11.73 -27.87
N ASP A 92 6.20 12.22 -29.04
CA ASP A 92 5.53 11.40 -30.06
C ASP A 92 6.45 10.34 -30.68
N ASN A 93 7.75 10.63 -30.78
CA ASN A 93 8.77 9.65 -31.17
C ASN A 93 8.88 8.46 -30.19
N LEU A 94 8.59 8.70 -28.91
CA LEU A 94 8.55 7.65 -27.90
C LEU A 94 7.21 6.91 -27.93
N LYS A 95 6.08 7.63 -28.11
CA LYS A 95 4.76 7.00 -28.23
C LYS A 95 4.70 6.01 -29.38
N SER A 96 5.31 6.32 -30.54
CA SER A 96 5.33 5.44 -31.71
C SER A 96 6.08 4.12 -31.50
N LEU A 97 6.95 4.06 -30.49
CA LEU A 97 7.67 2.84 -30.14
C LEU A 97 6.80 1.83 -29.39
N PHE A 98 5.75 2.30 -28.71
CA PHE A 98 4.90 1.49 -27.86
C PHE A 98 3.51 1.28 -28.46
N ARG A 99 2.87 0.17 -28.09
CA ARG A 99 1.45 -0.07 -28.36
C ARG A 99 0.64 0.38 -27.14
N PRO A 100 -0.24 1.39 -27.27
CA PRO A 100 -1.06 1.84 -26.14
C PRO A 100 -2.11 0.80 -25.77
N VAL A 101 -2.37 0.67 -24.47
CA VAL A 101 -3.46 -0.15 -23.91
C VAL A 101 -4.19 0.69 -22.86
N SER A 102 -5.49 0.86 -23.04
CA SER A 102 -6.32 1.68 -22.14
C SER A 102 -6.82 0.83 -20.97
N MET A 103 -6.39 1.17 -19.76
CA MET A 103 -6.78 0.51 -18.50
C MET A 103 -7.72 1.41 -17.68
N MET A 104 -8.88 1.78 -18.25
CA MET A 104 -9.73 2.85 -17.70
C MET A 104 -10.51 2.45 -16.44
N VAL A 105 -11.31 1.38 -16.51
CA VAL A 105 -12.18 0.96 -15.41
C VAL A 105 -12.12 -0.57 -15.30
N PRO A 106 -11.58 -1.13 -14.21
CA PRO A 106 -11.65 -2.57 -13.98
C PRO A 106 -13.02 -2.97 -13.43
N ASP A 107 -13.36 -4.25 -13.57
CA ASP A 107 -14.56 -4.82 -12.96
C ASP A 107 -14.34 -5.07 -11.46
N PHE A 108 -14.82 -4.15 -10.61
CA PHE A 108 -14.67 -4.25 -9.17
C PHE A 108 -15.43 -5.44 -8.57
N ASP A 109 -16.59 -5.79 -9.13
CA ASP A 109 -17.46 -6.85 -8.60
C ASP A 109 -16.78 -8.21 -8.78
N LEU A 110 -16.31 -8.49 -9.99
CA LEU A 110 -15.62 -9.74 -10.31
C LEU A 110 -14.33 -9.89 -9.51
N ILE A 111 -13.52 -8.82 -9.40
CA ILE A 111 -12.27 -8.88 -8.64
C ILE A 111 -12.54 -9.12 -7.16
N ALA A 112 -13.52 -8.40 -6.58
CA ALA A 112 -13.88 -8.59 -5.18
C ALA A 112 -14.42 -9.98 -4.89
N GLU A 113 -15.25 -10.54 -5.79
CA GLU A 113 -15.77 -11.91 -5.69
C GLU A 113 -14.64 -12.94 -5.69
N ILE A 114 -13.72 -12.87 -6.66
CA ILE A 114 -12.59 -13.81 -6.77
C ILE A 114 -11.69 -13.69 -5.54
N MET A 115 -11.42 -12.47 -5.06
CA MET A 115 -10.59 -12.27 -3.87
C MET A 115 -11.23 -12.88 -2.62
N LEU A 116 -12.51 -12.61 -2.35
CA LEU A 116 -13.22 -13.21 -1.22
C LEU A 116 -13.29 -14.73 -1.34
N PHE A 117 -13.57 -15.24 -2.53
CA PHE A 117 -13.60 -16.67 -2.79
C PHE A 117 -12.24 -17.33 -2.56
N SER A 118 -11.15 -16.71 -3.03
CA SER A 118 -9.77 -17.19 -2.83
C SER A 118 -9.34 -17.22 -1.37
N GLU A 119 -9.87 -16.29 -0.56
CA GLU A 119 -9.66 -16.33 0.87
C GLU A 119 -10.45 -17.49 1.48
N GLY A 120 -11.56 -17.94 0.88
CA GLY A 120 -12.44 -19.03 1.29
C GLY A 120 -13.81 -18.60 1.88
N PHE A 121 -14.30 -17.42 1.52
CA PHE A 121 -15.66 -16.98 1.88
C PHE A 121 -16.68 -17.75 1.06
N LYS A 122 -17.69 -18.34 1.69
CA LYS A 122 -18.77 -19.07 1.01
C LYS A 122 -19.74 -18.12 0.32
N SER A 123 -20.01 -16.97 0.94
CA SER A 123 -20.97 -15.98 0.44
C SER A 123 -20.32 -14.89 -0.44
N ALA A 124 -19.18 -15.19 -1.09
CA ALA A 124 -18.34 -14.23 -1.80
C ALA A 124 -19.10 -13.36 -2.81
N LYS A 125 -20.00 -13.96 -3.61
CA LYS A 125 -20.79 -13.28 -4.65
C LYS A 125 -21.77 -12.23 -4.13
N SER A 126 -22.38 -12.50 -2.97
CA SER A 126 -23.30 -11.54 -2.34
C SER A 126 -22.52 -10.41 -1.68
N LEU A 127 -21.45 -10.77 -0.97
CA LEU A 127 -20.61 -9.84 -0.23
C LEU A 127 -19.82 -8.89 -1.15
N SER A 128 -19.31 -9.37 -2.29
CA SER A 128 -18.56 -8.55 -3.25
C SER A 128 -19.38 -7.35 -3.74
N ARG A 129 -20.60 -7.60 -4.22
CA ARG A 129 -21.51 -6.55 -4.69
C ARG A 129 -21.84 -5.55 -3.60
N LYS A 130 -22.05 -6.02 -2.36
CA LYS A 130 -22.32 -5.11 -1.22
C LYS A 130 -21.13 -4.19 -0.95
N ILE A 131 -19.90 -4.70 -1.00
CA ILE A 131 -18.68 -3.89 -0.82
C ILE A 131 -18.56 -2.86 -1.94
N VAL A 132 -18.72 -3.28 -3.20
CA VAL A 132 -18.59 -2.37 -4.34
C VAL A 132 -19.66 -1.28 -4.29
N ASN A 133 -20.91 -1.65 -4.02
CA ASN A 133 -22.00 -0.68 -3.83
C ASN A 133 -21.73 0.28 -2.66
N LEU A 134 -21.17 -0.22 -1.55
CA LEU A 134 -20.79 0.62 -0.43
C LEU A 134 -19.77 1.69 -0.82
N TYR A 135 -18.71 1.31 -1.53
CA TYR A 135 -17.68 2.25 -1.97
C TYR A 135 -18.20 3.22 -3.03
N GLN A 136 -19.10 2.77 -3.93
CA GLN A 136 -19.77 3.63 -4.89
C GLN A 136 -20.69 4.66 -4.21
N LEU A 137 -21.46 4.25 -3.19
CA LEU A 137 -22.33 5.14 -2.41
C LEU A 137 -21.49 6.11 -1.58
N ALA A 138 -20.47 5.61 -0.87
CA ALA A 138 -19.56 6.43 -0.09
C ALA A 138 -18.87 7.51 -0.95
N SER A 139 -18.41 7.15 -2.16
CA SER A 139 -17.81 8.13 -3.09
C SER A 139 -18.77 9.22 -3.56
N LYS A 140 -20.09 8.96 -3.57
CA LYS A 140 -21.12 9.89 -4.06
C LYS A 140 -21.76 10.73 -2.96
N GLN A 141 -21.88 10.17 -1.75
CA GLN A 141 -22.63 10.77 -0.64
C GLN A 141 -21.75 11.42 0.41
N LEU A 142 -20.50 10.97 0.59
CA LEU A 142 -19.58 11.59 1.54
C LEU A 142 -18.97 12.87 0.97
N SER A 143 -18.47 13.72 1.87
CA SER A 143 -17.80 14.95 1.47
C SER A 143 -16.55 14.66 0.61
N GLN A 144 -16.23 15.59 -0.30
CA GLN A 144 -15.04 15.49 -1.15
C GLN A 144 -13.81 15.95 -0.35
N GLN A 145 -13.04 14.99 0.14
CA GLN A 145 -11.80 15.24 0.89
C GLN A 145 -10.58 14.77 0.07
N ASP A 146 -9.50 15.55 0.08
CA ASP A 146 -8.25 15.23 -0.66
C ASP A 146 -7.61 13.90 -0.26
N HIS A 147 -7.87 13.43 0.97
CA HIS A 147 -7.28 12.21 1.53
C HIS A 147 -8.20 10.98 1.40
N TYR A 148 -9.40 11.14 0.83
CA TYR A 148 -10.30 10.01 0.58
C TYR A 148 -9.85 9.22 -0.64
N ASP A 149 -9.83 7.90 -0.49
CA ASP A 149 -9.56 6.95 -1.57
C ASP A 149 -10.64 5.87 -1.51
N PHE A 150 -11.54 5.91 -2.49
CA PHE A 150 -12.59 4.90 -2.71
C PHE A 150 -12.30 4.02 -3.93
N GLY A 151 -11.07 4.05 -4.46
CA GLY A 151 -10.66 3.25 -5.61
C GLY A 151 -10.31 1.80 -5.26
N MET A 152 -9.85 1.05 -6.27
CA MET A 152 -9.53 -0.38 -6.12
C MET A 152 -8.47 -0.67 -5.05
N ARG A 153 -7.54 0.26 -4.80
CA ARG A 153 -6.52 0.10 -3.77
C ARG A 153 -7.13 0.04 -2.37
N ALA A 154 -8.13 0.87 -2.10
CA ALA A 154 -8.87 0.86 -0.84
C ALA A 154 -9.68 -0.43 -0.69
N ILE A 155 -10.41 -0.84 -1.74
CA ILE A 155 -11.19 -2.09 -1.77
C ILE A 155 -10.27 -3.30 -1.53
N LYS A 156 -9.17 -3.42 -2.28
CA LYS A 156 -8.18 -4.51 -2.12
C LYS A 156 -7.65 -4.57 -0.69
N SER A 157 -7.35 -3.43 -0.08
CA SER A 157 -6.84 -3.38 1.30
C SER A 157 -7.86 -3.94 2.31
N VAL A 158 -9.15 -3.64 2.11
CA VAL A 158 -10.22 -4.20 2.94
C VAL A 158 -10.37 -5.69 2.73
N LEU A 159 -10.33 -6.16 1.48
CA LEU A 159 -10.48 -7.58 1.15
C LEU A 159 -9.35 -8.43 1.77
N VAL A 160 -8.11 -7.94 1.71
CA VAL A 160 -6.97 -8.59 2.37
C VAL A 160 -7.15 -8.62 3.89
N LEU A 161 -7.58 -7.51 4.50
CA LEU A 161 -7.86 -7.45 5.94
C LEU A 161 -8.99 -8.40 6.36
N ALA A 162 -10.05 -8.49 5.55
CA ALA A 162 -11.16 -9.42 5.77
C ALA A 162 -10.70 -10.87 5.69
N GLY A 163 -9.85 -11.21 4.71
CA GLY A 163 -9.22 -12.52 4.58
C GLY A 163 -8.40 -12.89 5.83
N GLN A 164 -7.53 -11.98 6.29
CA GLN A 164 -6.75 -12.18 7.52
C GLN A 164 -7.65 -12.42 8.73
N LYS A 165 -8.66 -11.56 8.95
CA LYS A 165 -9.61 -11.71 10.06
C LYS A 165 -10.38 -13.03 9.97
N ARG A 166 -10.78 -13.47 8.77
CA ARG A 166 -11.46 -14.75 8.60
C ARG A 166 -10.55 -15.92 8.97
N ARG A 167 -9.28 -15.90 8.58
CA ARG A 167 -8.30 -16.94 8.95
C ARG A 167 -8.13 -17.02 10.46
N PHE A 168 -8.03 -15.89 11.15
CA PHE A 168 -7.98 -15.87 12.62
C PHE A 168 -9.25 -16.41 13.26
N ALA A 169 -10.43 -16.04 12.77
CA ALA A 169 -11.70 -16.55 13.27
C ALA A 169 -11.88 -18.06 13.01
N ALA A 170 -11.45 -18.55 11.84
CA ALA A 170 -11.57 -19.95 11.43
C ALA A 170 -10.71 -20.90 12.26
N LEU A 171 -9.64 -20.40 12.90
CA LEU A 171 -8.83 -21.17 13.87
C LEU A 171 -9.61 -21.47 15.16
N SER A 172 -10.65 -20.70 15.47
CA SER A 172 -11.38 -20.82 16.73
C SER A 172 -12.71 -21.57 16.58
N CYS A 173 -13.44 -21.43 15.47
CA CYS A 173 -14.66 -22.19 15.15
C CYS A 173 -14.98 -22.11 13.63
N GLY A 174 -15.73 -23.08 13.11
CA GLY A 174 -16.24 -23.01 11.73
C GLY A 174 -17.21 -21.83 11.55
N LEU A 175 -16.96 -20.95 10.58
CA LEU A 175 -17.77 -19.75 10.36
C LEU A 175 -19.10 -20.06 9.66
N THR A 176 -20.18 -19.49 10.19
CA THR A 176 -21.46 -19.38 9.50
C THR A 176 -21.43 -18.24 8.46
N PRO A 177 -22.38 -18.20 7.51
CA PRO A 177 -22.50 -17.08 6.57
C PRO A 177 -22.70 -15.71 7.26
N GLU A 178 -23.33 -15.70 8.42
CA GLU A 178 -23.55 -14.50 9.24
C GLU A 178 -22.23 -14.02 9.87
N ASP A 179 -21.41 -14.96 10.36
CA ASP A 179 -20.06 -14.65 10.86
C ASP A 179 -19.15 -14.09 9.76
N GLU A 180 -19.25 -14.60 8.53
CA GLU A 180 -18.52 -14.07 7.38
C GLU A 180 -18.87 -12.59 7.12
N CYS A 181 -20.16 -12.25 7.25
CA CYS A 181 -20.65 -10.90 7.12
C CYS A 181 -20.10 -9.99 8.24
N CYS A 182 -20.13 -10.46 9.50
CA CYS A 182 -19.55 -9.76 10.65
C CYS A 182 -18.06 -9.47 10.48
N VAL A 183 -17.29 -10.45 10.00
CA VAL A 183 -15.85 -10.31 9.72
C VAL A 183 -15.60 -9.23 8.67
N LEU A 184 -16.41 -9.21 7.61
CA LEU A 184 -16.28 -8.21 6.55
C LEU A 184 -16.62 -6.80 7.04
N ILE A 185 -17.71 -6.64 7.79
CA ILE A 185 -18.13 -5.36 8.38
C ILE A 185 -17.05 -4.82 9.32
N CYS A 186 -16.49 -5.70 10.15
CA CYS A 186 -15.37 -5.38 11.02
C CYS A 186 -14.15 -4.89 10.22
N ALA A 187 -13.83 -5.53 9.09
CA ALA A 187 -12.72 -5.10 8.22
C ALA A 187 -13.01 -3.74 7.54
N LEU A 188 -14.23 -3.53 7.05
CA LEU A 188 -14.66 -2.28 6.42
C LEU A 188 -14.53 -1.10 7.39
N GLN A 189 -15.04 -1.26 8.60
CA GLN A 189 -15.00 -0.19 9.60
C GLN A 189 -13.59 0.11 10.07
N ASN A 190 -12.79 -0.92 10.39
CA ASN A 190 -11.41 -0.74 10.82
C ASN A 190 -10.57 -0.03 9.75
N SER A 191 -10.85 -0.28 8.46
CA SER A 191 -10.16 0.37 7.35
C SER A 191 -10.63 1.81 7.09
N ASN A 192 -11.93 2.09 7.24
CA ASN A 192 -12.53 3.35 6.76
C ASN A 192 -12.78 4.38 7.87
N LEU A 193 -13.27 3.97 9.05
CA LEU A 193 -13.56 4.92 10.14
C LEU A 193 -12.36 5.79 10.56
N PRO A 194 -11.11 5.30 10.59
CA PRO A 194 -9.98 6.16 10.96
C PRO A 194 -9.69 7.29 9.95
N LYS A 195 -10.20 7.17 8.71
CA LYS A 195 -9.98 8.13 7.63
C LYS A 195 -11.06 9.19 7.56
N LEU A 196 -12.28 8.88 8.01
CA LEU A 196 -13.43 9.76 7.84
C LEU A 196 -13.37 10.96 8.79
N VAL A 197 -13.83 12.12 8.29
CA VAL A 197 -14.10 13.27 9.13
C VAL A 197 -15.33 13.02 10.01
N PRO A 198 -15.44 13.62 11.21
CA PRO A 198 -16.53 13.35 12.15
C PRO A 198 -17.94 13.49 11.55
N GLU A 199 -18.12 14.42 10.62
CA GLU A 199 -19.38 14.72 9.95
C GLU A 199 -19.81 13.60 8.99
N ASP A 200 -18.84 12.91 8.38
CA ASP A 200 -19.06 11.82 7.42
C ASP A 200 -19.23 10.45 8.08
N VAL A 201 -18.77 10.29 9.34
CA VAL A 201 -18.93 9.06 10.11
C VAL A 201 -20.40 8.58 10.23
N PRO A 202 -21.39 9.43 10.61
CA PRO A 202 -22.78 8.99 10.68
C PRO A 202 -23.34 8.59 9.31
N LEU A 203 -22.99 9.32 8.25
CA LEU A 203 -23.41 8.99 6.88
C LEU A 203 -22.87 7.62 6.44
N PHE A 204 -21.58 7.37 6.68
CA PHE A 204 -20.97 6.08 6.38
C PHE A 204 -21.60 4.93 7.17
N LYS A 205 -21.94 5.15 8.45
CA LYS A 205 -22.65 4.15 9.26
C LYS A 205 -24.05 3.87 8.73
N SER A 206 -24.79 4.90 8.28
CA SER A 206 -26.10 4.72 7.63
C SER A 206 -25.98 3.86 6.37
N ILE A 207 -25.03 4.15 5.49
CA ILE A 207 -24.78 3.34 4.27
C ILE A 207 -24.45 1.88 4.62
N MET A 208 -23.65 1.68 5.69
CA MET A 208 -23.32 0.33 6.19
C MET A 208 -24.57 -0.40 6.70
N GLU A 209 -25.42 0.26 7.49
CA GLU A 209 -26.64 -0.32 8.05
C GLU A 209 -27.65 -0.70 6.96
N ASP A 210 -27.79 0.13 5.92
CA ASP A 210 -28.66 -0.14 4.77
C ASP A 210 -28.21 -1.36 3.94
N LEU A 211 -26.89 -1.52 3.74
CA LEU A 211 -26.33 -2.63 2.96
C LEU A 211 -26.19 -3.93 3.77
N PHE A 212 -26.06 -3.83 5.08
CA PHE A 212 -25.85 -4.94 6.01
C PHE A 212 -26.86 -4.91 7.18
N PRO A 213 -28.16 -5.11 6.90
CA PRO A 213 -29.19 -5.07 7.94
C PRO A 213 -29.01 -6.20 8.96
N GLY A 214 -29.28 -5.91 10.23
CA GLY A 214 -29.36 -6.90 11.30
C GLY A 214 -28.02 -7.42 11.85
N VAL A 215 -26.88 -6.89 11.38
CA VAL A 215 -25.57 -7.33 11.86
C VAL A 215 -25.06 -6.44 12.99
N VAL A 216 -24.98 -7.01 14.20
CA VAL A 216 -24.41 -6.32 15.37
C VAL A 216 -22.89 -6.31 15.25
N ASN A 217 -22.33 -5.11 15.25
CA ASN A 217 -20.91 -4.89 15.06
C ASN A 217 -20.08 -5.36 16.28
N PRO A 218 -19.20 -6.37 16.13
CA PRO A 218 -18.31 -6.75 17.21
C PRO A 218 -17.22 -5.68 17.37
N LYS A 219 -17.24 -4.95 18.50
CA LYS A 219 -16.12 -4.09 18.89
C LYS A 219 -14.87 -4.97 18.97
N THR A 220 -13.85 -4.65 18.18
CA THR A 220 -12.56 -5.36 18.25
C THR A 220 -11.84 -4.87 19.50
N ILE A 221 -11.99 -5.58 20.61
CA ILE A 221 -11.36 -5.23 21.89
C ILE A 221 -10.01 -5.91 21.93
N HIS A 222 -8.94 -5.12 22.02
CA HIS A 222 -7.61 -5.59 22.36
C HIS A 222 -7.33 -5.22 23.81
N PRO A 223 -7.80 -6.02 24.80
CA PRO A 223 -7.79 -5.60 26.20
C PRO A 223 -6.36 -5.36 26.71
N GLN A 224 -5.40 -6.18 26.27
CA GLN A 224 -3.98 -6.01 26.62
C GLN A 224 -3.40 -4.71 26.03
N LEU A 225 -3.80 -4.35 24.81
CA LEU A 225 -3.35 -3.11 24.18
C LEU A 225 -3.94 -1.89 24.88
N GLU A 226 -5.22 -1.92 25.25
CA GLU A 226 -5.87 -0.83 26.00
C GLU A 226 -5.19 -0.59 27.36
N ILE A 227 -4.85 -1.66 28.08
CA ILE A 227 -4.08 -1.58 29.33
C ILE A 227 -2.68 -0.98 29.07
N ALA A 228 -2.00 -1.43 28.01
CA ALA A 228 -0.68 -0.92 27.65
C ALA A 228 -0.71 0.57 27.26
N ILE A 229 -1.75 1.00 26.53
CA ILE A 229 -1.98 2.40 26.15
C ILE A 229 -2.22 3.25 27.40
N ALA A 230 -3.06 2.79 28.33
CA ALA A 230 -3.31 3.49 29.57
C ALA A 230 -2.01 3.67 30.38
N LYS A 231 -1.23 2.61 30.59
CA LYS A 231 0.06 2.69 31.29
C LYS A 231 1.07 3.58 30.58
N ALA A 232 1.18 3.49 29.25
CA ALA A 232 2.08 4.33 28.47
C ALA A 232 1.72 5.82 28.57
N THR A 233 0.42 6.14 28.59
CA THR A 233 -0.08 7.52 28.72
C THR A 233 0.25 8.10 30.09
N GLU A 234 0.15 7.29 31.15
CA GLU A 234 0.54 7.66 32.52
C GLU A 234 2.05 7.88 32.66
N ILE A 235 2.88 6.97 32.14
CA ILE A 235 4.35 7.08 32.18
C ILE A 235 4.83 8.35 31.46
N LEU A 236 4.17 8.73 30.37
CA LEU A 236 4.48 9.94 29.62
C LEU A 236 3.94 11.22 30.27
N GLY A 237 3.22 11.13 31.38
CA GLY A 237 2.64 12.26 32.09
C GLY A 237 1.48 12.92 31.35
N PHE A 238 0.78 12.20 30.47
CA PHE A 238 -0.38 12.73 29.75
C PHE A 238 -1.70 12.41 30.46
N GLN A 239 -2.69 13.28 30.27
CA GLN A 239 -4.05 13.03 30.74
C GLN A 239 -4.69 11.91 29.91
N GLN A 240 -5.34 10.95 30.58
CA GLN A 240 -6.11 9.90 29.93
C GLN A 240 -7.32 10.49 29.20
N TRP A 241 -7.31 10.44 27.87
CA TRP A 241 -8.43 10.90 27.04
C TRP A 241 -8.95 9.74 26.18
N PRO A 242 -10.24 9.33 26.30
CA PRO A 242 -10.78 8.15 25.61
C PRO A 242 -10.63 8.19 24.08
N ASN A 243 -10.94 9.31 23.43
CA ASN A 243 -10.80 9.43 21.97
C ASN A 243 -9.33 9.34 21.51
N GLN A 244 -8.37 9.69 22.37
CA GLN A 244 -6.95 9.61 22.06
C GLN A 244 -6.52 8.15 22.13
N ALA A 245 -6.95 7.40 23.14
CA ALA A 245 -6.75 5.97 23.23
C ALA A 245 -7.38 5.24 22.02
N GLU A 246 -8.59 5.63 21.60
CA GLU A 246 -9.22 5.09 20.40
C GLU A 246 -8.36 5.35 19.15
N LYS A 247 -7.83 6.57 18.98
CA LYS A 247 -6.95 6.91 17.85
C LYS A 247 -5.62 6.14 17.89
N VAL A 248 -5.09 5.85 19.07
CA VAL A 248 -3.90 4.98 19.23
C VAL A 248 -4.20 3.55 18.77
N THR A 249 -5.35 2.99 19.19
CA THR A 249 -5.81 1.66 18.74
C THR A 249 -6.04 1.63 17.23
N GLN A 250 -6.70 2.65 16.67
CA GLN A 250 -6.91 2.77 15.22
C GLN A 250 -5.57 2.84 14.46
N LEU A 251 -4.58 3.59 14.96
CA LEU A 251 -3.25 3.66 14.36
C LEU A 251 -2.57 2.29 14.36
N TYR A 252 -2.64 1.55 15.47
CA TYR A 252 -2.11 0.19 15.55
C TYR A 252 -2.73 -0.73 14.50
N SER A 253 -4.06 -0.74 14.39
CA SER A 253 -4.76 -1.54 13.37
C SER A 253 -4.36 -1.16 11.94
N GLN A 254 -4.14 0.12 11.66
CA GLN A 254 -3.71 0.59 10.33
C GLN A 254 -2.27 0.19 10.00
N ILE A 255 -1.36 0.20 10.97
CA ILE A 255 0.03 -0.25 10.79
C ILE A 255 0.08 -1.74 10.49
N LEU A 256 -0.76 -2.56 11.15
CA LEU A 256 -0.86 -3.99 10.84
C LEU A 256 -1.44 -4.25 9.44
N ALA A 257 -2.38 -3.42 8.99
CA ALA A 257 -3.04 -3.61 7.71
C ALA A 257 -2.23 -3.10 6.50
N ARG A 258 -1.32 -2.13 6.70
CA ARG A 258 -0.65 -1.40 5.59
C ARG A 258 0.82 -1.13 5.89
N GLY A 259 1.67 -1.24 4.87
CA GLY A 259 3.10 -0.92 4.97
C GLY A 259 3.43 0.57 5.17
N GLY A 260 2.44 1.48 5.12
CA GLY A 260 2.62 2.91 5.35
C GLY A 260 1.31 3.57 5.77
N VAL A 261 1.41 4.50 6.73
CA VAL A 261 0.27 5.22 7.31
C VAL A 261 0.61 6.71 7.39
N MET A 262 -0.37 7.56 7.10
CA MET A 262 -0.26 9.02 7.23
C MET A 262 -1.12 9.50 8.40
N LEU A 263 -0.54 10.35 9.26
CA LEU A 263 -1.27 11.03 10.33
C LEU A 263 -1.58 12.47 9.88
N ILE A 264 -2.87 12.79 9.72
CA ILE A 264 -3.36 14.07 9.20
C ILE A 264 -4.12 14.81 10.31
N GLY A 265 -4.01 16.13 10.36
CA GLY A 265 -4.70 16.98 11.33
C GLY A 265 -3.96 18.30 11.59
N PRO A 266 -4.59 19.26 12.31
CA PRO A 266 -4.03 20.60 12.54
C PRO A 266 -2.80 20.57 13.45
N THR A 267 -2.02 21.65 13.43
CA THR A 267 -0.91 21.87 14.37
C THR A 267 -1.44 21.80 15.80
N GLY A 268 -0.70 21.13 16.70
CA GLY A 268 -1.15 20.91 18.08
C GLY A 268 -2.21 19.80 18.25
N GLY A 269 -2.74 19.20 17.18
CA GLY A 269 -3.79 18.16 17.26
C GLY A 269 -3.35 16.78 17.79
N GLY A 270 -2.26 16.69 18.55
CA GLY A 270 -1.85 15.45 19.23
C GLY A 270 -1.31 14.31 18.35
N LYS A 271 -1.13 14.51 17.03
CA LYS A 271 -0.66 13.48 16.08
C LYS A 271 0.65 12.80 16.51
N THR A 272 1.65 13.62 16.90
CA THR A 272 2.95 13.12 17.35
C THR A 272 2.81 12.38 18.68
N THR A 273 1.94 12.87 19.56
CA THR A 273 1.65 12.27 20.87
C THR A 273 1.01 10.89 20.73
N VAL A 274 0.01 10.73 19.84
CA VAL A 274 -0.63 9.42 19.54
C VAL A 274 0.40 8.40 19.10
N ARG A 275 1.33 8.79 18.21
CA ARG A 275 2.43 7.92 17.77
C ARG A 275 3.38 7.54 18.92
N LEU A 276 3.73 8.51 19.78
CA LEU A 276 4.61 8.28 20.92
C LEU A 276 3.96 7.34 21.95
N ILE A 277 2.68 7.54 22.27
CA ILE A 277 1.93 6.65 23.16
C ILE A 277 1.91 5.23 22.58
N LEU A 278 1.65 5.07 21.27
CA LEU A 278 1.68 3.76 20.64
C LEU A 278 3.07 3.11 20.74
N GLN A 279 4.13 3.88 20.48
CA GLN A 279 5.50 3.38 20.59
C GLN A 279 5.78 2.85 21.99
N HIS A 280 5.46 3.61 23.04
CA HIS A 280 5.65 3.15 24.42
C HIS A 280 4.74 1.98 24.79
N ALA A 281 3.48 1.97 24.35
CA ALA A 281 2.55 0.88 24.59
C ALA A 281 3.06 -0.44 23.98
N LEU A 282 3.64 -0.40 22.78
CA LEU A 282 4.22 -1.58 22.13
C LEU A 282 5.46 -2.11 22.85
N HIS A 283 6.26 -1.26 23.48
CA HIS A 283 7.38 -1.73 24.33
C HIS A 283 6.89 -2.40 25.63
N LEU A 284 5.74 -1.97 26.16
CA LEU A 284 5.15 -2.53 27.38
C LEU A 284 4.37 -3.81 27.12
N LEU A 285 3.84 -4.00 25.91
CA LEU A 285 2.96 -5.12 25.57
C LEU A 285 3.56 -6.51 25.85
N PRO A 286 4.85 -6.80 25.55
CA PRO A 286 5.48 -8.08 25.89
C PRO A 286 5.52 -8.37 27.40
N SER A 287 5.68 -7.33 28.23
CA SER A 287 5.70 -7.47 29.69
C SER A 287 4.33 -7.77 30.30
N LEU A 288 3.25 -7.50 29.56
CA LEU A 288 1.86 -7.66 30.00
C LEU A 288 1.21 -8.96 29.51
N SER A 289 1.82 -9.65 28.55
CA SER A 289 1.32 -10.93 28.02
C SER A 289 2.16 -12.10 28.52
N GLU A 290 1.64 -12.93 29.43
CA GLU A 290 2.34 -14.15 29.90
C GLU A 290 2.58 -15.18 28.77
N VAL A 291 1.80 -15.13 27.69
CA VAL A 291 1.82 -16.07 26.56
C VAL A 291 2.98 -15.81 25.57
N HIS A 292 3.60 -14.63 25.56
CA HIS A 292 4.68 -14.28 24.61
C HIS A 292 6.10 -14.54 25.11
N ARG A 293 6.32 -15.11 26.31
CA ARG A 293 7.67 -15.43 26.81
C ARG A 293 8.44 -16.46 25.96
N ARG A 294 7.80 -17.16 25.03
CA ARG A 294 8.44 -18.22 24.21
C ARG A 294 8.81 -17.82 22.78
N THR A 295 8.40 -16.64 22.33
CA THR A 295 8.81 -16.08 21.03
C THR A 295 9.58 -14.80 21.28
N ASN A 296 10.85 -14.95 21.69
CA ASN A 296 11.87 -13.89 21.73
C ASN A 296 12.27 -13.40 20.33
N VAL A 297 11.29 -13.25 19.44
CA VAL A 297 11.46 -12.74 18.10
C VAL A 297 10.23 -11.91 17.83
N PHE A 298 10.10 -10.68 18.32
CA PHE A 298 9.19 -9.74 17.63
C PHE A 298 9.40 -8.27 17.99
N MET A 299 9.57 -7.50 16.91
CA MET A 299 9.27 -6.08 16.70
C MET A 299 9.87 -5.08 17.70
N GLU A 300 11.17 -4.83 17.56
CA GLU A 300 11.64 -3.45 17.67
C GLU A 300 10.96 -2.67 16.52
N VAL A 301 9.76 -2.13 16.77
CA VAL A 301 9.11 -1.25 15.79
C VAL A 301 9.93 0.02 15.73
N LEU A 302 10.92 0.03 14.84
CA LEU A 302 11.64 1.23 14.42
C LEU A 302 10.67 2.12 13.64
N LEU A 303 9.75 2.76 14.38
CA LEU A 303 8.83 3.80 13.94
C LEU A 303 9.66 5.05 13.63
N HIS A 304 10.36 5.01 12.50
CA HIS A 304 11.13 6.14 11.99
C HIS A 304 10.17 7.24 11.58
N LEU A 305 10.43 8.43 12.09
CA LEU A 305 9.61 9.60 11.85
C LEU A 305 10.26 10.41 10.72
N VAL A 306 9.54 10.51 9.60
CA VAL A 306 9.92 11.38 8.48
C VAL A 306 9.38 12.77 8.81
N ARG A 307 10.14 13.56 9.59
CA ARG A 307 9.71 14.91 10.02
C ARG A 307 9.73 15.95 8.90
N HIS A 308 10.48 15.72 7.82
CA HIS A 308 10.52 16.61 6.65
C HIS A 308 10.87 15.85 5.37
N PHE A 309 9.98 15.93 4.37
CA PHE A 309 10.23 15.42 3.02
C PHE A 309 11.32 16.21 2.26
N ARG A 310 11.70 17.41 2.73
CA ARG A 310 12.55 18.35 1.97
C ARG A 310 14.06 18.19 2.17
N SER A 311 14.54 17.37 3.10
CA SER A 311 15.98 17.32 3.44
C SER A 311 16.64 15.94 3.38
N PHE A 312 15.95 14.92 2.86
CA PHE A 312 16.58 13.61 2.66
C PHE A 312 17.26 13.56 1.29
N THR A 313 18.60 13.59 1.28
CA THR A 313 19.35 13.02 0.16
C THR A 313 19.04 11.50 0.12
N GLU A 314 18.81 10.94 -1.06
CA GLU A 314 18.44 9.53 -1.29
C GLU A 314 19.24 8.51 -0.45
N ASN A 315 20.50 8.84 -0.14
CA ASN A 315 21.42 8.05 0.69
C ASN A 315 20.93 7.75 2.12
N ILE A 316 20.29 8.69 2.83
CA ILE A 316 19.94 8.46 4.25
C ILE A 316 18.75 7.50 4.36
N CYS A 317 17.75 7.63 3.47
CA CYS A 317 16.65 6.67 3.38
C CYS A 317 17.17 5.27 3.03
N HIS A 318 18.09 5.17 2.07
CA HIS A 318 18.70 3.90 1.69
C HIS A 318 19.52 3.28 2.84
N LEU A 319 20.29 4.07 3.57
CA LEU A 319 21.06 3.61 4.74
C LEU A 319 20.15 3.15 5.88
N MET A 320 19.07 3.87 6.18
CA MET A 320 18.08 3.44 7.18
C MET A 320 17.41 2.13 6.75
N PHE A 321 17.02 2.02 5.48
CA PHE A 321 16.44 0.79 4.93
C PHE A 321 17.40 -0.39 5.07
N LEU A 322 18.66 -0.22 4.66
CA LEU A 322 19.71 -1.22 4.83
C LEU A 322 19.95 -1.59 6.30
N SER A 323 19.89 -0.63 7.22
CA SER A 323 20.03 -0.88 8.65
C SER A 323 18.91 -1.77 9.18
N VAL A 324 17.65 -1.46 8.82
CA VAL A 324 16.49 -2.29 9.18
C VAL A 324 16.62 -3.70 8.61
N PHE A 325 17.00 -3.84 7.34
CA PHE A 325 17.22 -5.15 6.71
C PHE A 325 18.34 -5.95 7.36
N LYS A 326 19.46 -5.30 7.69
CA LYS A 326 20.58 -5.94 8.40
C LYS A 326 20.17 -6.40 9.79
N HIS A 327 19.35 -5.62 10.49
CA HIS A 327 18.84 -5.99 11.82
C HIS A 327 17.85 -7.15 11.72
N ALA A 328 16.91 -7.12 10.78
CA ALA A 328 15.98 -8.22 10.52
C ALA A 328 16.71 -9.51 10.13
N ALA A 329 17.75 -9.43 9.29
CA ALA A 329 18.55 -10.60 8.89
C ALA A 329 19.28 -11.25 10.08
N LYS A 330 19.75 -10.46 11.05
CA LYS A 330 20.35 -10.99 12.29
C LYS A 330 19.33 -11.71 13.18
N LEU A 331 18.10 -11.20 13.25
CA LEU A 331 17.03 -11.81 14.04
C LEU A 331 16.52 -13.15 13.47
N VAL A 332 16.68 -13.40 12.17
CA VAL A 332 16.29 -14.67 11.52
C VAL A 332 17.38 -15.76 11.68
N GLN A 333 18.60 -15.38 12.04
CA GLN A 333 19.73 -16.30 12.25
C GLN A 333 19.90 -16.76 13.71
N MET A 334 19.10 -16.23 14.65
CA MET A 334 19.04 -16.63 16.06
C MET A 334 17.79 -17.48 16.31
#